data_AF-A0A4Q7FAD4-F1
#
_entry.id   AF-A0A4Q7FAD4-F1
#
_cell.length_a   1.000
_cell.length_b   1.000
_cell.length_c   1.000
_cell.angle_alpha   90.00
_cell.angle_beta   90.00
_cell.angle_gamma   90.00
#
_symmetry.space_group_name_H-M   'P 1'
#
loop_
_entity.id
_entity.type
_entity.pdbx_description
1 polymer ?
#
loop_
_entity_poly.entity_id
_entity_poly.type
_entity_poly.pdbx_seq_one_letter_code
_entity_poly.pdbx_strand_id
1 'polypeptide(L)'
;MHEEGDQPVGRARQIRSPLIIGVGASPTALDSIERFFAKLTVGADQAVVLALRHHEGVDEPRLREILQNSNAHKVSGVSDGETIEGGTIYLCPPAMITTIEGGRFAIRKAEQAPGERLTIDSFLVSLAEEREQAIGVILSGTGGDGTLGTATLKAHGGLAIVEEVTSEESDHLQEASSLAAIADYMLPPQDIPEHIQVYARHLRRLDEKQGGDDVTNEELKFSNQEYQSLKEELQSVNEELTIVNGELAHRVQELTRATSDLKNFIESTQIATVFLDNDLRVMNFTPAITQVLHLVETDTGRPIAHIKARIPIAELYDDISRVLSTLASAERELSAPDSGTRYIVRMLPYRSIDDFIAGVVITFIDVTAITRAEERQRLLLAELQHRVRNTLSVVRSIARRSAESSTTVEEYASHLDGRLNAFARTLALVTRDPEGGVDLEYLVVEELLVYNAREGEQMRVSGPKVRFQPKAAETFALAIHELATNALKYGALSQPSGRIEVTWRLDESTEAADLVFDWRERGGPQVAPPPRKGFGTELLERTLAFEFKGQTTMAFNPGGLQCTIIIPLSKRTFHTPSLAD
;
A
#
# COMPACT_ATOMS: atom_id res chain seq x y z
N MET A 1 81.85 -53.43 47.21
CA MET A 1 81.19 -54.68 47.63
C MET A 1 80.31 -55.13 46.47
N HIS A 2 80.56 -56.37 46.06
CA HIS A 2 79.76 -57.32 45.30
C HIS A 2 78.75 -56.88 44.22
N GLU A 3 79.01 -57.50 43.06
CA GLU A 3 78.11 -57.87 41.97
C GLU A 3 76.77 -58.47 42.41
N GLU A 4 75.73 -58.14 41.65
CA GLU A 4 74.61 -58.98 41.17
C GLU A 4 74.09 -58.20 39.95
N GLY A 5 74.02 -58.68 38.70
CA GLY A 5 73.76 -60.02 38.22
C GLY A 5 72.30 -60.13 37.82
N ASP A 6 71.89 -59.62 36.65
CA ASP A 6 70.76 -60.23 35.92
C ASP A 6 70.80 -59.95 34.39
N GLN A 7 70.33 -60.94 33.64
CA GLN A 7 70.41 -61.15 32.20
C GLN A 7 69.44 -60.26 31.38
N PRO A 8 69.62 -60.17 30.04
CA PRO A 8 68.81 -59.29 29.22
C PRO A 8 67.41 -59.88 28.99
N VAL A 9 66.38 -59.23 29.53
CA VAL A 9 65.00 -59.52 29.13
C VAL A 9 64.79 -58.95 27.72
N GLY A 10 64.62 -59.84 26.76
CA GLY A 10 64.34 -59.50 25.36
C GLY A 10 63.17 -58.51 25.27
N ARG A 11 63.40 -57.41 24.53
CA ARG A 11 62.35 -56.45 24.17
C ARG A 11 61.23 -57.20 23.47
N ALA A 12 60.12 -57.43 24.18
CA ALA A 12 58.85 -57.72 23.57
C ALA A 12 58.53 -56.56 22.61
N ARG A 13 58.39 -56.88 21.32
CA ARG A 13 57.92 -55.96 20.28
C ARG A 13 56.60 -55.38 20.77
N GLN A 14 56.60 -54.11 21.20
CA GLN A 14 55.38 -53.37 21.50
C GLN A 14 54.54 -53.39 20.22
N ILE A 15 53.43 -54.12 20.24
CA ILE A 15 52.51 -54.19 19.12
C ILE A 15 51.85 -52.81 19.02
N ARG A 16 52.28 -52.02 18.04
CA ARG A 16 51.69 -50.70 17.78
C ARG A 16 50.24 -50.89 17.35
N SER A 17 49.32 -50.15 17.97
CA SER A 17 47.94 -50.08 17.53
C SER A 17 47.89 -49.56 16.09
N PRO A 18 47.11 -50.16 15.19
CA PRO A 18 47.07 -49.73 13.80
C PRO A 18 46.42 -48.35 13.67
N LEU A 19 46.84 -47.59 12.65
CA LEU A 19 46.16 -46.38 12.21
C LEU A 19 44.80 -46.78 11.60
N ILE A 20 43.72 -46.23 12.13
CA ILE A 20 42.36 -46.57 11.70
C ILE A 20 41.86 -45.52 10.70
N ILE A 21 41.43 -46.01 9.55
CA ILE A 21 40.83 -45.24 8.47
C ILE A 21 39.34 -45.59 8.42
N GLY A 22 38.49 -44.68 8.88
CA GLY A 22 37.04 -44.81 8.81
C GLY A 22 36.50 -44.31 7.49
N VAL A 23 35.85 -45.18 6.71
CA VAL A 23 35.26 -44.83 5.42
C VAL A 23 33.74 -44.93 5.53
N GLY A 24 33.05 -43.80 5.37
CA GLY A 24 31.60 -43.71 5.28
C GLY A 24 31.15 -43.62 3.83
N ALA A 25 30.19 -44.44 3.41
CA ALA A 25 29.65 -44.39 2.06
C ALA A 25 28.18 -44.82 1.99
N SER A 26 27.54 -44.49 0.86
CA SER A 26 26.21 -44.98 0.52
C SER A 26 26.26 -46.21 -0.39
N PRO A 27 25.27 -47.12 -0.31
CA PRO A 27 25.02 -48.21 -1.26
C PRO A 27 24.89 -47.74 -2.70
N THR A 28 24.41 -46.51 -2.89
CA THR A 28 24.23 -45.89 -4.20
C THR A 28 25.55 -45.38 -4.78
N ALA A 29 26.62 -45.29 -3.98
CA ALA A 29 27.94 -44.79 -4.36
C ALA A 29 28.94 -45.91 -4.66
N LEU A 30 28.48 -47.04 -5.21
CA LEU A 30 29.34 -48.18 -5.57
C LEU A 30 30.50 -47.78 -6.48
N ASP A 31 30.27 -46.87 -7.43
CA ASP A 31 31.31 -46.37 -8.34
C ASP A 31 32.41 -45.59 -7.58
N SER A 32 32.04 -44.79 -6.59
CA SER A 32 33.00 -44.05 -5.76
C SER A 32 33.79 -44.97 -4.86
N ILE A 33 33.14 -45.98 -4.27
CA ILE A 33 33.79 -47.05 -3.49
C ILE A 33 34.80 -47.79 -4.38
N GLU A 34 34.40 -48.18 -5.60
CA GLU A 34 35.27 -48.90 -6.54
C GLU A 34 36.50 -48.06 -6.92
N ARG A 35 36.32 -46.79 -7.29
CA ARG A 35 37.43 -45.89 -7.65
C ARG A 35 38.39 -45.64 -6.49
N PHE A 36 37.87 -45.52 -5.27
CA PHE A 36 38.66 -45.35 -4.06
C PHE A 36 39.49 -46.61 -3.74
N PHE A 37 38.84 -47.78 -3.64
CA PHE A 37 39.52 -49.02 -3.27
C PHE A 37 40.45 -49.56 -4.37
N ALA A 38 40.21 -49.23 -5.65
CA ALA A 38 41.08 -49.62 -6.76
C ALA A 38 42.54 -49.09 -6.62
N LYS A 39 42.72 -47.95 -5.95
CA LYS A 39 44.05 -47.35 -5.70
C LYS A 39 44.51 -47.46 -4.25
N LEU A 40 43.67 -47.92 -3.34
CA LEU A 40 44.01 -48.03 -1.93
C LEU A 40 44.98 -49.19 -1.68
N THR A 41 46.10 -48.88 -1.02
CA THR A 41 47.05 -49.88 -0.50
C THR A 41 47.02 -49.83 1.02
N VAL A 42 46.71 -50.94 1.69
CA VAL A 42 46.60 -51.00 3.15
C VAL A 42 47.88 -51.60 3.74
N GLY A 43 48.64 -50.79 4.48
CA GLY A 43 49.84 -51.24 5.19
C GLY A 43 49.52 -52.20 6.34
N ALA A 44 50.51 -52.98 6.79
CA ALA A 44 50.37 -53.93 7.91
C ALA A 44 50.04 -53.25 9.27
N ASP A 45 50.24 -51.94 9.36
CA ASP A 45 49.95 -51.06 10.50
C ASP A 45 48.72 -50.16 10.26
N GLN A 46 47.94 -50.41 9.21
CA GLN A 46 46.73 -49.66 8.88
C GLN A 46 45.52 -50.58 8.89
N ALA A 47 44.40 -50.13 9.44
CA ALA A 47 43.13 -50.83 9.36
C ALA A 47 42.10 -49.91 8.71
N VAL A 48 41.30 -50.44 7.79
CA VAL A 48 40.23 -49.67 7.13
C VAL A 48 38.89 -50.22 7.59
N VAL A 49 37.98 -49.36 8.00
CA VAL A 49 36.63 -49.76 8.43
C VAL A 49 35.61 -49.07 7.53
N LEU A 50 34.87 -49.85 6.75
CA LEU A 50 33.84 -49.38 5.84
C LEU A 50 32.46 -49.45 6.52
N ALA A 51 31.93 -48.27 6.84
CA ALA A 51 30.57 -48.08 7.35
C ALA A 51 29.64 -47.66 6.21
N LEU A 52 28.63 -48.47 5.93
CA LEU A 52 27.64 -48.20 4.88
C LEU A 52 26.31 -47.78 5.48
N ARG A 53 25.79 -46.64 5.01
CA ARG A 53 24.38 -46.28 5.24
C ARG A 53 23.50 -47.33 4.56
N HIS A 54 22.34 -47.71 5.09
CA HIS A 54 21.43 -48.66 4.42
C HIS A 54 22.06 -49.97 3.85
N HIS A 55 23.06 -50.55 4.54
CA HIS A 55 23.78 -51.74 4.07
C HIS A 55 22.86 -52.93 3.69
N GLU A 56 21.65 -53.01 4.26
CA GLU A 56 20.64 -54.04 3.97
C GLU A 56 20.22 -54.13 2.49
N GLY A 57 20.42 -53.07 1.69
CA GLY A 57 20.06 -53.02 0.27
C GLY A 57 21.21 -53.25 -0.71
N VAL A 58 22.42 -53.57 -0.23
CA VAL A 58 23.63 -53.73 -1.06
C VAL A 58 23.80 -55.18 -1.51
N ASP A 59 24.27 -55.39 -2.75
CA ASP A 59 24.81 -56.67 -3.21
C ASP A 59 26.16 -56.96 -2.52
N GLU A 60 26.10 -57.52 -1.31
CA GLU A 60 27.28 -57.81 -0.48
C GLU A 60 28.34 -58.67 -1.18
N PRO A 61 27.99 -59.72 -1.98
CA PRO A 61 28.95 -60.42 -2.83
C PRO A 61 29.75 -59.51 -3.76
N ARG A 62 29.09 -58.59 -4.48
CA ARG A 62 29.74 -57.65 -5.39
C ARG A 62 30.62 -56.65 -4.65
N LEU A 63 30.17 -56.16 -3.50
CA LEU A 63 30.98 -55.28 -2.66
C LEU A 63 32.25 -56.00 -2.16
N ARG A 64 32.11 -57.26 -1.71
CA ARG A 64 33.27 -58.06 -1.30
C ARG A 64 34.24 -58.30 -2.45
N GLU A 65 33.76 -58.47 -3.68
CA GLU A 65 34.61 -58.58 -4.88
C GLU A 65 35.40 -57.29 -5.12
N ILE A 66 34.76 -56.11 -5.04
CA ILE A 66 35.43 -54.80 -5.15
C ILE A 66 36.53 -54.65 -4.08
N LEU A 67 36.22 -55.02 -2.82
CA LEU A 67 37.18 -54.95 -1.72
C LEU A 67 38.31 -55.98 -1.85
N GLN A 68 38.04 -57.17 -2.40
CA GLN A 68 39.05 -58.21 -2.66
C GLN A 68 40.00 -57.82 -3.80
N ASN A 69 39.54 -57.01 -4.75
CA ASN A 69 40.36 -56.47 -5.82
C ASN A 69 41.30 -55.33 -5.36
N SER A 70 41.14 -54.85 -4.12
CA SER A 70 42.09 -53.92 -3.50
C SER A 70 43.34 -54.66 -2.98
N ASN A 71 44.48 -53.97 -2.89
CA ASN A 71 45.74 -54.54 -2.38
C ASN A 71 45.76 -54.70 -0.84
N ALA A 72 44.65 -55.14 -0.24
CA ALA A 72 44.56 -55.44 1.19
C ALA A 72 44.99 -56.88 1.49
N HIS A 73 45.52 -57.10 2.71
CA HIS A 73 45.98 -58.44 3.10
C HIS A 73 44.81 -59.35 3.51
N LYS A 74 43.70 -58.76 3.98
CA LYS A 74 42.51 -59.48 4.48
C LYS A 74 41.27 -58.58 4.41
N VAL A 75 40.13 -59.14 4.01
CA VAL A 75 38.80 -58.50 4.11
C VAL A 75 37.95 -59.33 5.08
N SER A 76 37.44 -58.71 6.15
CA SER A 76 36.66 -59.40 7.19
C SER A 76 35.37 -58.64 7.54
N GLY A 77 34.36 -59.34 8.04
CA GLY A 77 33.25 -58.70 8.75
C GLY A 77 33.67 -58.32 10.18
N VAL A 78 32.94 -57.40 10.81
CA VAL A 78 33.17 -56.98 12.20
C VAL A 78 32.39 -57.86 13.18
N SER A 79 33.04 -58.35 14.24
CA SER A 79 32.41 -59.08 15.36
C SER A 79 32.50 -58.30 16.67
N ASP A 80 31.50 -58.47 17.55
CA ASP A 80 31.47 -57.78 18.85
C ASP A 80 32.62 -58.23 19.78
N GLY A 81 33.34 -57.28 20.36
CA GLY A 81 34.53 -57.50 21.21
C GLY A 81 35.83 -57.82 20.45
N GLU A 82 35.81 -57.86 19.11
CA GLU A 82 36.97 -58.15 18.27
C GLU A 82 38.00 -57.01 18.29
N THR A 83 39.29 -57.35 18.36
CA THR A 83 40.39 -56.37 18.26
C THR A 83 40.66 -55.99 16.82
N ILE A 84 40.96 -54.72 16.59
CA ILE A 84 41.25 -54.18 15.26
C ILE A 84 42.68 -54.58 14.85
N GLU A 85 42.80 -55.38 13.78
CA GLU A 85 44.07 -55.85 13.22
C GLU A 85 44.52 -54.98 12.05
N GLY A 86 45.80 -54.59 12.03
CA GLY A 86 46.39 -53.92 10.86
C GLY A 86 46.47 -54.84 9.64
N GLY A 87 46.49 -54.25 8.45
CA GLY A 87 46.42 -54.95 7.16
C GLY A 87 45.03 -55.42 6.75
N THR A 88 43.99 -55.14 7.55
CA THR A 88 42.62 -55.65 7.34
C THR A 88 41.65 -54.55 6.93
N ILE A 89 40.80 -54.83 5.93
CA ILE A 89 39.59 -54.06 5.64
C ILE A 89 38.41 -54.74 6.34
N TYR A 90 37.73 -53.98 7.20
CA TYR A 90 36.57 -54.39 7.95
C TYR A 90 35.30 -53.84 7.32
N LEU A 91 34.31 -54.70 7.11
CA LEU A 91 32.97 -54.33 6.66
C LEU A 91 31.99 -54.40 7.83
N CYS A 92 31.40 -53.25 8.19
CA CYS A 92 30.41 -53.17 9.26
C CYS A 92 29.15 -53.99 8.89
N PRO A 93 28.60 -54.81 9.81
CA PRO A 93 27.45 -55.67 9.49
C PRO A 93 26.18 -54.88 9.18
N PRO A 94 25.27 -55.42 8.35
CA PRO A 94 23.99 -54.78 8.04
C PRO A 94 23.11 -54.71 9.29
N ALA A 95 22.25 -53.69 9.36
CA ALA A 95 21.29 -53.46 10.45
C ALA A 95 21.87 -53.20 11.86
N MET A 96 23.18 -53.01 11.99
CA MET A 96 23.86 -52.80 13.28
C MET A 96 24.59 -51.45 13.32
N ILE A 97 24.75 -50.89 14.52
CA ILE A 97 25.64 -49.75 14.78
C ILE A 97 26.95 -50.31 15.31
N THR A 98 28.05 -49.95 14.64
CA THR A 98 29.41 -50.36 15.01
C THR A 98 30.13 -49.15 15.60
N THR A 99 30.68 -49.29 16.80
CA THR A 99 31.51 -48.28 17.48
C THR A 99 32.84 -48.91 17.91
N ILE A 100 33.79 -48.08 18.37
CA ILE A 100 35.05 -48.54 18.94
C ILE A 100 35.11 -48.13 20.41
N GLU A 101 35.40 -49.08 21.29
CA GLU A 101 35.57 -48.84 22.73
C GLU A 101 36.78 -49.64 23.23
N GLY A 102 37.77 -48.98 23.83
CA GLY A 102 38.96 -49.64 24.39
C GLY A 102 39.76 -50.44 23.36
N GLY A 103 39.83 -49.94 22.12
CA GLY A 103 40.53 -50.57 20.99
C GLY A 103 39.85 -51.84 20.42
N ARG A 104 38.58 -52.09 20.77
CA ARG A 104 37.78 -53.21 20.26
C ARG A 104 36.51 -52.70 19.58
N PHE A 105 35.98 -53.48 18.65
CA PHE A 105 34.68 -53.21 18.09
C PHE A 105 33.57 -53.51 19.10
N ALA A 106 32.64 -52.57 19.25
CA ALA A 106 31.40 -52.75 20.00
C ALA A 106 30.23 -52.67 19.01
N ILE A 107 29.39 -53.70 18.97
CA ILE A 107 28.28 -53.79 18.01
C ILE A 107 26.94 -53.85 18.76
N ARG A 108 26.02 -52.95 18.42
CA ARG A 108 24.65 -52.95 18.96
C ARG A 108 23.62 -52.89 17.84
N LYS A 109 22.42 -53.43 18.12
CA LYS A 109 21.28 -53.27 17.21
C LYS A 109 20.83 -51.81 17.18
N ALA A 110 20.54 -51.30 15.98
CA ALA A 110 19.93 -49.99 15.84
C ALA A 110 18.46 -50.05 16.27
N GLU A 111 18.02 -49.13 17.14
CA GLU A 111 16.61 -49.01 17.54
C GLU A 111 15.81 -48.20 16.50
N GLN A 112 16.48 -47.37 15.71
CA GLN A 112 15.90 -46.51 14.70
C GLN A 112 15.59 -47.25 13.39
N ALA A 113 14.65 -46.70 12.60
CA ALA A 113 14.31 -47.20 11.27
C ALA A 113 15.49 -47.05 10.29
N PRO A 114 15.61 -47.92 9.27
CA PRO A 114 16.61 -47.75 8.20
C PRO A 114 16.53 -46.34 7.59
N GLY A 115 17.62 -45.58 7.66
CA GLY A 115 17.72 -44.20 7.12
C GLY A 115 17.80 -43.08 8.14
N GLU A 116 17.28 -43.30 9.35
CA GLU A 116 17.49 -42.45 10.54
C GLU A 116 18.68 -42.92 11.38
N ARG A 117 19.28 -44.05 10.99
CA ARG A 117 20.48 -44.59 11.61
C ARG A 117 21.66 -43.76 11.16
N LEU A 118 22.18 -42.95 12.08
CA LEU A 118 23.43 -42.21 11.95
C LEU A 118 24.63 -43.17 12.09
N THR A 119 24.70 -44.16 11.20
CA THR A 119 25.64 -45.30 11.29
C THR A 119 27.07 -44.83 11.06
N ILE A 120 27.28 -43.92 10.11
CA ILE A 120 28.60 -43.37 9.79
C ILE A 120 29.04 -42.42 10.90
N ASP A 121 28.16 -41.52 11.34
CA ASP A 121 28.43 -40.61 12.46
C ASP A 121 28.77 -41.36 13.75
N SER A 122 27.97 -42.37 14.13
CA SER A 122 28.20 -43.13 15.36
C SER A 122 29.59 -43.78 15.38
N PHE A 123 30.01 -44.34 14.24
CA PHE A 123 31.33 -44.93 14.11
C PHE A 123 32.44 -43.88 14.19
N LEU A 124 32.37 -42.82 13.37
CA LEU A 124 33.40 -41.79 13.31
C LEU A 124 33.54 -41.00 14.62
N VAL A 125 32.44 -40.74 15.34
CA VAL A 125 32.47 -40.13 16.68
C VAL A 125 33.22 -41.03 17.66
N SER A 126 32.86 -42.33 17.73
CA SER A 126 33.55 -43.26 18.63
C SER A 126 35.03 -43.44 18.26
N LEU A 127 35.36 -43.40 16.97
CA LEU A 127 36.74 -43.45 16.48
C LEU A 127 37.54 -42.22 16.94
N ALA A 128 36.96 -41.02 16.82
CA ALA A 128 37.60 -39.78 17.22
C ALA A 128 37.83 -39.69 18.74
N GLU A 129 36.88 -40.15 19.54
CA GLU A 129 37.00 -40.18 21.01
C GLU A 129 38.08 -41.17 21.48
N GLU A 130 38.26 -42.27 20.76
CA GLU A 130 39.18 -43.35 21.12
C GLU A 130 40.59 -43.16 20.53
N ARG A 131 40.74 -42.38 19.45
CA ARG A 131 42.01 -42.15 18.74
C ARG A 131 42.14 -40.69 18.30
N GLU A 132 43.12 -40.00 18.87
CA GLU A 132 43.49 -38.61 18.51
C GLU A 132 43.99 -38.50 17.05
N GLN A 133 44.56 -39.57 16.50
CA GLN A 133 45.13 -39.60 15.14
C GLN A 133 44.40 -40.61 14.26
N ALA A 134 43.15 -40.32 13.91
CA ALA A 134 42.33 -41.11 13.00
C ALA A 134 42.13 -40.39 11.65
N ILE A 135 41.79 -41.16 10.61
CA ILE A 135 41.43 -40.60 9.30
C ILE A 135 39.97 -40.93 9.01
N GLY A 136 39.16 -39.92 8.76
CA GLY A 136 37.77 -40.03 8.30
C GLY A 136 37.67 -39.73 6.81
N VAL A 137 37.02 -40.62 6.05
CA VAL A 137 36.73 -40.46 4.63
C VAL A 137 35.22 -40.54 4.43
N ILE A 138 34.61 -39.53 3.83
CA ILE A 138 33.19 -39.57 3.44
C ILE A 138 33.09 -39.58 1.92
N LEU A 139 32.52 -40.66 1.38
CA LEU A 139 32.16 -40.79 -0.03
C LEU A 139 30.70 -40.35 -0.25
N SER A 140 30.30 -40.20 -1.49
CA SER A 140 29.01 -39.65 -1.91
C SER A 140 27.78 -40.43 -1.38
N GLY A 141 26.64 -39.73 -1.37
CA GLY A 141 25.31 -40.30 -1.10
C GLY A 141 24.96 -40.53 0.37
N THR A 142 25.73 -40.03 1.33
CA THR A 142 25.49 -40.32 2.75
C THR A 142 24.30 -39.58 3.37
N GLY A 143 23.65 -38.63 2.69
CA GLY A 143 22.42 -38.01 3.19
C GLY A 143 22.62 -37.19 4.47
N GLY A 144 23.78 -36.59 4.65
CA GLY A 144 24.20 -35.91 5.88
C GLY A 144 24.79 -36.80 6.99
N ASP A 145 24.60 -38.14 6.94
CA ASP A 145 25.21 -39.10 7.88
C ASP A 145 26.73 -39.13 7.66
N GLY A 146 27.48 -38.59 8.62
CA GLY A 146 28.92 -38.34 8.53
C GLY A 146 29.31 -36.90 8.85
N THR A 147 28.36 -35.96 8.90
CA THR A 147 28.63 -34.55 9.20
C THR A 147 29.11 -34.35 10.64
N LEU A 148 28.42 -34.96 11.61
CA LEU A 148 28.78 -34.88 13.02
C LEU A 148 30.10 -35.60 13.30
N GLY A 149 30.28 -36.79 12.72
CA GLY A 149 31.50 -37.59 12.83
C GLY A 149 32.72 -36.89 12.24
N THR A 150 32.57 -36.25 11.09
CA THR A 150 33.64 -35.43 10.46
C THR A 150 34.02 -34.26 11.36
N ALA A 151 33.03 -33.54 11.91
CA ALA A 151 33.29 -32.43 12.84
C ALA A 151 34.00 -32.90 14.12
N THR A 152 33.56 -34.00 14.72
CA THR A 152 34.16 -34.56 15.94
C THR A 152 35.57 -35.09 15.68
N LEU A 153 35.80 -35.75 14.54
CA LEU A 153 37.11 -36.23 14.14
C LEU A 153 38.11 -35.09 14.00
N LYS A 154 37.69 -33.97 13.39
CA LYS A 154 38.50 -32.76 13.30
C LYS A 154 38.78 -32.13 14.66
N ALA A 155 37.78 -32.09 15.54
CA ALA A 155 37.92 -31.55 16.89
C ALA A 155 38.94 -32.33 17.75
N HIS A 156 39.16 -33.61 17.45
CA HIS A 156 40.15 -34.47 18.10
C HIS A 156 41.49 -34.54 17.37
N GLY A 157 41.71 -33.73 16.32
CA GLY A 157 42.98 -33.66 15.59
C GLY A 157 43.17 -34.71 14.49
N GLY A 158 42.12 -35.46 14.15
CA GLY A 158 42.11 -36.39 13.02
C GLY A 158 41.99 -35.69 11.66
N LEU A 159 42.32 -36.40 10.59
CA LEU A 159 42.22 -35.92 9.21
C LEU A 159 40.86 -36.28 8.59
N ALA A 160 40.14 -35.29 8.07
CA ALA A 160 38.85 -35.50 7.40
C ALA A 160 38.94 -35.20 5.90
N ILE A 161 38.66 -36.20 5.05
CA ILE A 161 38.64 -36.08 3.59
C ILE A 161 37.24 -36.41 3.07
N VAL A 162 36.71 -35.58 2.18
CA VAL A 162 35.39 -35.76 1.58
C VAL A 162 35.51 -35.85 0.06
N GLU A 163 34.69 -36.70 -0.56
CA GLU A 163 34.62 -36.83 -2.01
C GLU A 163 34.14 -35.54 -2.69
N GLU A 164 34.88 -35.08 -3.71
CA GLU A 164 34.45 -34.00 -4.59
C GLU A 164 33.39 -34.50 -5.58
N VAL A 165 32.16 -33.99 -5.42
CA VAL A 165 31.03 -34.32 -6.31
C VAL A 165 30.87 -33.22 -7.36
N THR A 166 30.84 -33.62 -8.63
CA THR A 166 30.64 -32.67 -9.76
C THR A 166 29.16 -32.32 -9.93
N SER A 167 28.90 -31.09 -10.36
CA SER A 167 27.70 -30.28 -10.07
C SER A 167 26.39 -30.62 -10.81
N GLU A 168 26.10 -31.88 -11.16
CA GLU A 168 24.87 -32.23 -11.94
C GLU A 168 23.74 -32.91 -11.14
N GLU A 169 23.86 -33.11 -9.83
CA GLU A 169 22.81 -33.75 -9.02
C GLU A 169 22.30 -32.81 -7.91
N SER A 170 21.12 -32.22 -8.15
CA SER A 170 20.59 -31.07 -7.38
C SER A 170 20.23 -31.34 -5.92
N ASP A 171 19.96 -32.60 -5.53
CA ASP A 171 19.64 -32.95 -4.14
C ASP A 171 20.89 -33.06 -3.24
N HIS A 172 22.07 -33.28 -3.82
CA HIS A 172 23.32 -33.46 -3.07
C HIS A 172 24.06 -32.14 -2.75
N LEU A 173 23.63 -31.01 -3.32
CA LEU A 173 24.33 -29.73 -3.20
C LEU A 173 24.33 -29.15 -1.76
N GLN A 174 23.21 -29.24 -1.03
CA GLN A 174 23.12 -28.69 0.33
C GLN A 174 23.96 -29.49 1.35
N GLU A 175 24.01 -30.81 1.19
CA GLU A 175 24.77 -31.72 2.05
C GLU A 175 26.27 -31.66 1.75
N ALA A 176 26.63 -31.68 0.46
CA ALA A 176 28.01 -31.51 0.01
C ALA A 176 28.59 -30.18 0.51
N SER A 177 27.79 -29.10 0.53
CA SER A 177 28.22 -27.81 1.07
C SER A 177 28.52 -27.84 2.57
N SER A 178 27.83 -28.67 3.35
CA SER A 178 28.02 -28.74 4.81
C SER A 178 29.25 -29.56 5.17
N LEU A 179 29.45 -30.72 4.52
CA LEU A 179 30.63 -31.55 4.69
C LEU A 179 31.89 -30.86 4.15
N ALA A 180 31.79 -30.18 2.99
CA ALA A 180 32.90 -29.41 2.41
C ALA A 180 33.37 -28.27 3.32
N ALA A 181 32.47 -27.66 4.10
CA ALA A 181 32.85 -26.61 5.05
C ALA A 181 33.66 -27.14 6.25
N ILE A 182 33.55 -28.43 6.56
CA ILE A 182 34.18 -29.05 7.73
C ILE A 182 35.48 -29.78 7.35
N ALA A 183 35.49 -30.44 6.18
CA ALA A 183 36.60 -31.26 5.70
C ALA A 183 37.93 -30.51 5.59
N ASP A 184 39.04 -31.25 5.69
CA ASP A 184 40.38 -30.72 5.42
C ASP A 184 40.68 -30.72 3.93
N TYR A 185 40.17 -31.73 3.21
CA TYR A 185 40.33 -31.87 1.77
C TYR A 185 39.05 -32.33 1.08
N MET A 186 38.78 -31.74 -0.09
CA MET A 186 37.78 -32.19 -1.06
C MET A 186 38.53 -32.75 -2.27
N LEU A 187 38.38 -34.03 -2.56
CA LEU A 187 39.15 -34.69 -3.62
C LEU A 187 38.30 -35.69 -4.42
N PRO A 188 38.61 -35.90 -5.70
CA PRO A 188 38.07 -37.02 -6.44
C PRO A 188 38.40 -38.36 -5.73
N PRO A 189 37.51 -39.36 -5.76
CA PRO A 189 37.65 -40.59 -4.97
C PRO A 189 38.94 -41.37 -5.29
N GLN A 190 39.44 -41.26 -6.53
CA GLN A 190 40.69 -41.87 -6.96
C GLN A 190 41.97 -41.19 -6.44
N ASP A 191 41.89 -39.99 -5.87
CA ASP A 191 43.06 -39.23 -5.40
C ASP A 191 43.15 -39.23 -3.85
N ILE A 192 42.05 -39.52 -3.16
CA ILE A 192 41.99 -39.69 -1.70
C ILE A 192 43.04 -40.69 -1.17
N PRO A 193 43.22 -41.90 -1.76
CA PRO A 193 44.18 -42.87 -1.22
C PRO A 193 45.62 -42.36 -1.15
N GLU A 194 46.03 -41.52 -2.11
CA GLU A 194 47.38 -40.95 -2.11
C GLU A 194 47.58 -40.01 -0.91
N HIS A 195 46.58 -39.17 -0.61
CA HIS A 195 46.63 -38.27 0.55
C HIS A 195 46.60 -39.02 1.88
N ILE A 196 45.83 -40.10 1.99
CA ILE A 196 45.88 -41.00 3.15
C ILE A 196 47.31 -41.49 3.39
N GLN A 197 48.02 -41.91 2.33
CA GLN A 197 49.38 -42.42 2.46
C GLN A 197 50.42 -41.33 2.72
N VAL A 198 50.23 -40.10 2.22
CA VAL A 198 51.05 -38.95 2.59
C VAL A 198 50.92 -38.65 4.08
N TYR A 199 49.68 -38.59 4.58
CA TYR A 199 49.42 -38.31 5.99
C TYR A 199 49.88 -39.45 6.90
N ALA A 200 49.65 -40.71 6.54
CA ALA A 200 50.16 -41.85 7.30
C ALA A 200 51.69 -41.86 7.38
N ARG A 201 52.40 -41.49 6.30
CA ARG A 201 53.87 -41.30 6.33
C ARG A 201 54.28 -40.13 7.20
N HIS A 202 53.51 -39.04 7.23
CA HIS A 202 53.76 -37.90 8.10
C HIS A 202 53.62 -38.29 9.58
N LEU A 203 52.54 -38.98 9.96
CA LEU A 203 52.35 -39.50 11.31
C LEU A 203 53.49 -40.45 11.71
N ARG A 204 53.91 -41.37 10.83
CA ARG A 204 55.08 -42.22 11.09
C ARG A 204 56.37 -41.41 11.32
N ARG A 205 56.57 -40.33 10.55
CA ARG A 205 57.72 -39.43 10.75
C ARG A 205 57.64 -38.67 12.05
N LEU A 206 56.46 -38.27 12.51
CA LEU A 206 56.28 -37.61 13.82
C LEU A 206 56.61 -38.58 14.96
N ASP A 207 56.15 -39.83 14.86
CA ASP A 207 56.50 -40.91 15.80
C ASP A 207 57.98 -41.26 15.77
N GLU A 208 58.62 -41.26 14.59
CA GLU A 208 60.07 -41.46 14.43
C GLU A 208 60.87 -40.25 14.95
N LYS A 209 60.35 -39.01 14.81
CA LYS A 209 60.95 -37.78 15.32
C LYS A 209 60.88 -37.65 16.84
N GLN A 210 59.94 -38.30 17.53
CA GLN A 210 59.96 -38.40 18.99
C GLN A 210 61.03 -39.38 19.53
N GLY A 211 61.72 -40.13 18.65
CA GLY A 211 62.70 -41.14 19.01
C GLY A 211 64.17 -40.84 18.69
N GLY A 212 64.52 -39.64 18.21
CA GLY A 212 65.89 -39.30 17.82
C GLY A 212 66.29 -37.88 18.19
N ASP A 213 67.13 -37.74 19.22
CA ASP A 213 67.82 -36.50 19.55
C ASP A 213 68.77 -36.13 18.40
N ASP A 214 68.56 -34.92 17.84
CA ASP A 214 69.50 -34.07 17.09
C ASP A 214 69.07 -33.69 15.65
N VAL A 215 68.06 -32.81 15.50
CA VAL A 215 67.88 -31.94 14.31
C VAL A 215 67.40 -30.52 14.71
N THR A 216 68.40 -29.67 14.95
CA THR A 216 68.60 -28.22 14.70
C THR A 216 67.44 -27.18 14.63
N ASN A 217 67.72 -26.05 15.30
CA ASN A 217 67.01 -24.75 15.40
C ASN A 217 66.53 -24.11 14.07
N GLU A 218 66.93 -24.62 12.91
CA GLU A 218 66.48 -24.12 11.59
C GLU A 218 65.13 -24.69 11.17
N GLU A 219 64.82 -25.94 11.48
CA GLU A 219 63.50 -26.53 11.18
C GLU A 219 62.39 -25.90 12.03
N LEU A 220 62.67 -25.59 13.30
CA LEU A 220 61.78 -24.85 14.19
C LEU A 220 61.48 -23.43 13.71
N LYS A 221 62.45 -22.76 13.06
CA LYS A 221 62.22 -21.45 12.45
C LYS A 221 61.32 -21.55 11.23
N PHE A 222 61.53 -22.55 10.39
CA PHE A 222 60.73 -22.76 9.18
C PHE A 222 59.27 -23.08 9.55
N SER A 223 59.05 -23.99 10.50
CA SER A 223 57.72 -24.31 10.98
C SER A 223 57.03 -23.09 11.62
N ASN A 224 57.74 -22.31 12.45
CA ASN A 224 57.17 -21.08 13.01
C ASN A 224 56.82 -20.04 11.93
N GLN A 225 57.63 -19.92 10.86
CA GLN A 225 57.32 -19.02 9.74
C GLN A 225 56.08 -19.48 8.97
N GLU A 226 55.92 -20.79 8.75
CA GLU A 226 54.75 -21.35 8.08
C GLU A 226 53.47 -21.17 8.93
N TYR A 227 53.55 -21.40 10.25
CA TYR A 227 52.46 -21.08 11.18
C TYR A 227 52.10 -19.59 11.21
N GLN A 228 53.11 -18.70 11.15
CA GLN A 228 52.86 -17.26 11.06
C GLN A 228 52.18 -16.87 9.75
N SER A 229 52.61 -17.45 8.63
CA SER A 229 51.98 -17.25 7.31
C SER A 229 50.52 -17.72 7.32
N LEU A 230 50.25 -18.91 7.85
CA LEU A 230 48.89 -19.46 7.91
C LEU A 230 47.98 -18.62 8.83
N LYS A 231 48.55 -18.09 9.92
CA LYS A 231 47.84 -17.17 10.82
C LYS A 231 47.51 -15.85 10.11
N GLU A 232 48.43 -15.30 9.33
CA GLU A 232 48.20 -14.10 8.53
C GLU A 232 47.13 -14.34 7.45
N GLU A 233 47.13 -15.50 6.77
CA GLU A 233 46.08 -15.87 5.82
C GLU A 233 44.71 -16.01 6.50
N LEU A 234 44.63 -16.72 7.63
CA LEU A 234 43.37 -16.85 8.37
C LEU A 234 42.86 -15.49 8.86
N GLN A 235 43.76 -14.61 9.29
CA GLN A 235 43.40 -13.28 9.73
C GLN A 235 42.90 -12.43 8.55
N SER A 236 43.51 -12.54 7.37
CA SER A 236 43.05 -11.91 6.13
C SER A 236 41.67 -12.41 5.72
N VAL A 237 41.43 -13.72 5.72
CA VAL A 237 40.12 -14.30 5.36
C VAL A 237 39.04 -13.85 6.36
N ASN A 238 39.37 -13.78 7.65
CA ASN A 238 38.42 -13.33 8.66
C ASN A 238 38.10 -11.83 8.51
N GLU A 239 39.08 -11.00 8.16
CA GLU A 239 38.87 -9.60 7.81
C GLU A 239 37.97 -9.46 6.57
N GLU A 240 38.20 -10.24 5.53
CA GLU A 240 37.39 -10.24 4.30
C GLU A 240 35.94 -10.72 4.56
N LEU A 241 35.77 -11.78 5.36
CA LEU A 241 34.44 -12.27 5.76
C LEU A 241 33.68 -11.24 6.60
N THR A 242 34.39 -10.51 7.47
CA THR A 242 33.80 -9.42 8.27
C THR A 242 33.32 -8.28 7.38
N ILE A 243 34.08 -7.96 6.33
CA ILE A 243 33.69 -6.95 5.34
C ILE A 243 32.44 -7.40 4.57
N VAL A 244 32.42 -8.63 4.05
CA VAL A 244 31.27 -9.18 3.29
C VAL A 244 30.01 -9.27 4.15
N ASN A 245 30.13 -9.69 5.42
CA ASN A 245 29.01 -9.70 6.35
C ASN A 245 28.49 -8.29 6.63
N GLY A 246 29.38 -7.30 6.76
CA GLY A 246 29.01 -5.89 6.87
C GLY A 246 28.25 -5.39 5.65
N GLU A 247 28.70 -5.74 4.44
CA GLU A 247 28.03 -5.38 3.19
C GLU A 247 26.66 -6.04 3.07
N LEU A 248 26.54 -7.33 3.38
CA LEU A 248 25.26 -8.05 3.36
C LEU A 248 24.26 -7.44 4.35
N ALA A 249 24.71 -7.14 5.59
CA ALA A 249 23.88 -6.47 6.58
C ALA A 249 23.40 -5.10 6.07
N HIS A 250 24.27 -4.35 5.40
CA HIS A 250 23.90 -3.08 4.77
C HIS A 250 22.84 -3.27 3.67
N ARG A 251 23.01 -4.25 2.78
CA ARG A 251 22.03 -4.56 1.71
C ARG A 251 20.67 -4.99 2.25
N VAL A 252 20.64 -5.81 3.29
CA VAL A 252 19.39 -6.20 3.98
C VAL A 252 18.70 -4.98 4.57
N GLN A 253 19.47 -4.06 5.16
CA GLN A 253 18.92 -2.82 5.73
C GLN A 253 18.38 -1.87 4.64
N GLU A 254 19.07 -1.72 3.51
CA GLU A 254 18.58 -0.95 2.35
C GLU A 254 17.26 -1.52 1.83
N LEU A 255 17.16 -2.84 1.64
CA LEU A 255 15.93 -3.52 1.21
C LEU A 255 14.79 -3.33 2.21
N THR A 256 15.07 -3.47 3.50
CA THR A 256 14.08 -3.27 4.57
C THR A 256 13.55 -1.83 4.54
N ARG A 257 14.44 -0.85 4.36
CA ARG A 257 14.07 0.56 4.25
C ARG A 257 13.23 0.84 3.01
N ALA A 258 13.65 0.35 1.83
CA ALA A 258 12.90 0.52 0.60
C ALA A 258 11.50 -0.12 0.68
N THR A 259 11.39 -1.29 1.32
CA THR A 259 10.11 -1.97 1.56
C THR A 259 9.20 -1.16 2.50
N SER A 260 9.78 -0.62 3.58
CA SER A 260 9.06 0.25 4.52
C SER A 260 8.58 1.55 3.84
N ASP A 261 9.45 2.20 3.07
CA ASP A 261 9.12 3.43 2.34
C ASP A 261 7.99 3.18 1.31
N LEU A 262 8.04 2.04 0.60
CA LEU A 262 6.96 1.62 -0.31
C LEU A 262 5.63 1.40 0.42
N LYS A 263 5.67 0.71 1.57
CA LYS A 263 4.48 0.50 2.40
C LYS A 263 3.89 1.84 2.86
N ASN A 264 4.73 2.73 3.37
CA ASN A 264 4.31 4.08 3.80
C ASN A 264 3.74 4.91 2.63
N PHE A 265 4.30 4.78 1.43
CA PHE A 265 3.77 5.45 0.23
C PHE A 265 2.37 4.93 -0.14
N ILE A 266 2.17 3.62 -0.09
CA ILE A 266 0.86 2.99 -0.35
C ILE A 266 -0.17 3.39 0.72
N GLU A 267 0.23 3.47 1.99
CA GLU A 267 -0.64 3.88 3.09
C GLU A 267 -1.01 5.36 3.05
N SER A 268 -0.07 6.23 2.72
CA SER A 268 -0.26 7.69 2.71
C SER A 268 -1.06 8.20 1.51
N THR A 269 -1.02 7.51 0.37
CA THR A 269 -1.81 7.89 -0.82
C THR A 269 -3.32 7.70 -0.62
N GLN A 270 -3.74 6.89 0.36
CA GLN A 270 -5.14 6.58 0.66
C GLN A 270 -5.95 6.09 -0.56
N ILE A 271 -5.28 5.58 -1.58
CA ILE A 271 -5.93 5.06 -2.78
C ILE A 271 -6.39 3.64 -2.50
N ALA A 272 -7.71 3.45 -2.47
CA ALA A 272 -8.32 2.14 -2.29
C ALA A 272 -8.04 1.25 -3.50
N THR A 273 -7.17 0.23 -3.33
CA THR A 273 -6.76 -0.69 -4.40
C THR A 273 -6.75 -2.13 -3.92
N VAL A 274 -7.19 -3.05 -4.78
CA VAL A 274 -7.08 -4.50 -4.58
C VAL A 274 -6.40 -5.14 -5.79
N PHE A 275 -5.50 -6.08 -5.52
CA PHE A 275 -4.80 -6.90 -6.49
C PHE A 275 -5.44 -8.27 -6.48
N LEU A 276 -5.89 -8.74 -7.65
CA LEU A 276 -6.50 -10.05 -7.82
C LEU A 276 -5.68 -10.89 -8.79
N ASP A 277 -5.62 -12.20 -8.55
CA ASP A 277 -5.03 -13.14 -9.51
C ASP A 277 -5.98 -13.45 -10.68
N ASN A 278 -5.56 -14.34 -11.58
CA ASN A 278 -6.36 -14.77 -12.73
C ASN A 278 -7.68 -15.49 -12.35
N ASP A 279 -7.75 -16.07 -11.14
CA ASP A 279 -8.95 -16.72 -10.59
C ASP A 279 -9.77 -15.76 -9.70
N LEU A 280 -9.47 -14.46 -9.74
CA LEU A 280 -10.10 -13.40 -8.96
C LEU A 280 -9.97 -13.58 -7.46
N ARG A 281 -8.87 -14.17 -6.99
CA ARG A 281 -8.51 -14.27 -5.58
C ARG A 281 -7.65 -13.10 -5.17
N VAL A 282 -7.85 -12.63 -3.94
CA VAL A 282 -7.12 -11.49 -3.38
C VAL A 282 -5.64 -11.84 -3.22
N MET A 283 -4.76 -11.17 -3.94
CA MET A 283 -3.30 -11.31 -3.79
C MET A 283 -2.76 -10.34 -2.75
N ASN A 284 -3.18 -9.08 -2.84
CA ASN A 284 -2.76 -8.01 -1.94
C ASN A 284 -3.78 -6.85 -2.03
N PHE A 285 -3.74 -5.92 -1.08
CA PHE A 285 -4.66 -4.79 -1.07
C PHE A 285 -4.15 -3.64 -0.20
N THR A 286 -4.60 -2.42 -0.46
CA THR A 286 -4.20 -1.23 0.32
C THR A 286 -5.13 -1.02 1.51
N PRO A 287 -4.69 -0.45 2.65
CA PRO A 287 -5.58 -0.29 3.81
C PRO A 287 -6.85 0.53 3.50
N ALA A 288 -6.78 1.49 2.58
CA ALA A 288 -7.93 2.30 2.17
C ALA A 288 -9.07 1.48 1.51
N ILE A 289 -8.76 0.34 0.86
CA ILE A 289 -9.79 -0.50 0.22
C ILE A 289 -10.74 -1.13 1.24
N THR A 290 -10.35 -1.23 2.51
CA THR A 290 -11.18 -1.80 3.59
C THR A 290 -12.47 -1.01 3.82
N GLN A 291 -12.49 0.26 3.40
CA GLN A 291 -13.67 1.12 3.45
C GLN A 291 -14.67 0.81 2.33
N VAL A 292 -14.21 0.19 1.23
CA VAL A 292 -15.03 -0.18 0.07
C VAL A 292 -15.41 -1.66 0.12
N LEU A 293 -14.45 -2.53 0.48
CA LEU A 293 -14.57 -3.98 0.61
C LEU A 293 -14.22 -4.38 2.05
N HIS A 294 -15.01 -5.23 2.69
CA HIS A 294 -14.71 -5.69 4.05
C HIS A 294 -13.61 -6.76 4.04
N LEU A 295 -12.38 -6.34 3.74
CA LEU A 295 -11.18 -7.17 3.69
C LEU A 295 -10.43 -7.12 5.03
N VAL A 296 -9.88 -8.27 5.42
CA VAL A 296 -8.87 -8.39 6.50
C VAL A 296 -7.62 -9.08 5.95
N GLU A 297 -6.47 -8.95 6.63
CA GLU A 297 -5.18 -9.51 6.13
C GLU A 297 -5.24 -11.03 5.86
N THR A 298 -6.08 -11.75 6.61
CA THR A 298 -6.30 -13.20 6.45
C THR A 298 -7.15 -13.58 5.23
N ASP A 299 -7.73 -12.62 4.51
CA ASP A 299 -8.50 -12.87 3.27
C ASP A 299 -7.61 -13.04 2.03
N THR A 300 -6.29 -12.95 2.16
CA THR A 300 -5.35 -13.27 1.06
C THR A 300 -5.58 -14.70 0.56
N GLY A 301 -5.67 -14.87 -0.77
CA GLY A 301 -6.01 -16.12 -1.45
C GLY A 301 -7.50 -16.44 -1.53
N ARG A 302 -8.37 -15.64 -0.89
CA ARG A 302 -9.83 -15.82 -0.93
C ARG A 302 -10.43 -15.21 -2.23
N PRO A 303 -11.41 -15.87 -2.87
CA PRO A 303 -12.11 -15.29 -4.02
C PRO A 303 -12.83 -13.98 -3.65
N ILE A 304 -12.70 -12.95 -4.48
CA ILE A 304 -13.29 -11.62 -4.24
C ILE A 304 -14.82 -11.67 -4.14
N ALA A 305 -15.46 -12.64 -4.79
CA ALA A 305 -16.90 -12.87 -4.72
C ALA A 305 -17.40 -13.27 -3.32
N HIS A 306 -16.52 -13.80 -2.47
CA HIS A 306 -16.85 -14.16 -1.09
C HIS A 306 -16.64 -13.01 -0.11
N ILE A 307 -16.13 -11.86 -0.57
CA ILE A 307 -15.86 -10.68 0.25
C ILE A 307 -17.07 -9.74 0.17
N LYS A 308 -17.55 -9.29 1.34
CA LYS A 308 -18.69 -8.37 1.39
C LYS A 308 -18.26 -6.98 0.92
N ALA A 309 -18.84 -6.49 -0.17
CA ALA A 309 -18.62 -5.15 -0.68
C ALA A 309 -19.69 -4.14 -0.21
N ARG A 310 -19.33 -2.86 -0.10
CA ARG A 310 -20.29 -1.74 0.09
C ARG A 310 -20.79 -1.14 -1.22
N ILE A 311 -20.28 -1.66 -2.33
CA ILE A 311 -20.58 -1.28 -3.70
C ILE A 311 -21.09 -2.51 -4.46
N PRO A 312 -21.83 -2.33 -5.57
CA PRO A 312 -22.28 -3.45 -6.40
C PRO A 312 -21.11 -4.05 -7.22
N ILE A 313 -20.19 -4.74 -6.54
CA ILE A 313 -18.97 -5.29 -7.14
C ILE A 313 -19.26 -6.28 -8.29
N ALA A 314 -20.43 -6.91 -8.28
CA ALA A 314 -20.84 -7.85 -9.33
C ALA A 314 -20.91 -7.19 -10.72
N GLU A 315 -21.17 -5.88 -10.79
CA GLU A 315 -21.18 -5.12 -12.05
C GLU A 315 -19.79 -4.98 -12.68
N LEU A 316 -18.71 -5.23 -11.92
CA LEU A 316 -17.33 -5.14 -12.41
C LEU A 316 -16.84 -6.43 -13.04
N TYR A 317 -17.50 -7.59 -12.84
CA TYR A 317 -16.97 -8.87 -13.30
C TYR A 317 -16.78 -8.94 -14.81
N ASP A 318 -17.75 -8.46 -15.59
CA ASP A 318 -17.64 -8.41 -17.06
C ASP A 318 -16.47 -7.54 -17.51
N ASP A 319 -16.21 -6.44 -16.81
CA ASP A 319 -15.10 -5.54 -17.11
C ASP A 319 -13.77 -6.19 -16.72
N ILE A 320 -13.68 -6.85 -15.57
CA ILE A 320 -12.49 -7.57 -15.12
C ILE A 320 -12.14 -8.70 -16.11
N SER A 321 -13.12 -9.51 -16.52
CA SER A 321 -12.90 -10.57 -17.52
C SER A 321 -12.44 -10.00 -18.86
N ARG A 322 -12.92 -8.81 -19.25
CA ARG A 322 -12.43 -8.10 -20.43
C ARG A 322 -10.98 -7.65 -20.25
N VAL A 323 -10.61 -7.04 -19.12
CA VAL A 323 -9.22 -6.64 -18.85
C VAL A 323 -8.26 -7.83 -18.90
N LEU A 324 -8.63 -8.96 -18.30
CA LEU A 324 -7.80 -10.18 -18.29
C LEU A 324 -7.63 -10.79 -19.68
N SER A 325 -8.66 -10.73 -20.53
CA SER A 325 -8.60 -11.30 -21.88
C SER A 325 -7.97 -10.38 -22.93
N THR A 326 -8.15 -9.05 -22.81
CA THR A 326 -7.69 -8.08 -23.82
C THR A 326 -6.44 -7.30 -23.43
N LEU A 327 -6.04 -7.33 -22.15
CA LEU A 327 -4.97 -6.50 -21.58
C LEU A 327 -5.19 -4.99 -21.72
N ALA A 328 -6.39 -4.56 -22.09
CA ALA A 328 -6.77 -3.15 -22.14
C ALA A 328 -7.28 -2.73 -20.77
N SER A 329 -6.97 -1.51 -20.34
CA SER A 329 -7.58 -0.95 -19.13
C SER A 329 -9.08 -0.72 -19.33
N ALA A 330 -9.83 -0.87 -18.25
CA ALA A 330 -11.25 -0.54 -18.20
C ALA A 330 -11.52 0.49 -17.10
N GLU A 331 -12.47 1.38 -17.34
CA GLU A 331 -12.91 2.37 -16.37
C GLU A 331 -14.45 2.33 -16.30
N ARG A 332 -14.99 2.37 -15.08
CA ARG A 332 -16.43 2.40 -14.83
C ARG A 332 -16.75 3.29 -13.63
N GLU A 333 -17.87 4.01 -13.70
CA GLU A 333 -18.42 4.72 -12.56
C GLU A 333 -19.38 3.82 -11.78
N LEU A 334 -19.24 3.78 -10.45
CA LEU A 334 -20.13 3.06 -9.54
C LEU A 334 -20.60 3.96 -8.41
N SER A 335 -21.80 3.69 -7.91
CA SER A 335 -22.35 4.37 -6.72
C SER A 335 -22.60 3.35 -5.62
N ALA A 336 -22.15 3.67 -4.40
CA ALA A 336 -22.48 2.91 -3.21
C ALA A 336 -23.93 3.21 -2.80
N PRO A 337 -24.85 2.22 -2.81
CA PRO A 337 -26.27 2.46 -2.58
C PRO A 337 -26.58 2.98 -1.16
N ASP A 338 -25.81 2.56 -0.16
CA ASP A 338 -26.07 2.91 1.24
C ASP A 338 -25.58 4.32 1.60
N SER A 339 -24.42 4.74 1.07
CA SER A 339 -23.79 6.02 1.42
C SER A 339 -24.00 7.11 0.37
N GLY A 340 -24.41 6.75 -0.85
CA GLY A 340 -24.45 7.65 -2.00
C GLY A 340 -23.06 8.12 -2.45
N THR A 341 -21.99 7.44 -2.01
CA THR A 341 -20.61 7.72 -2.44
C THR A 341 -20.45 7.27 -3.89
N ARG A 342 -19.79 8.10 -4.71
CA ARG A 342 -19.48 7.80 -6.11
C ARG A 342 -18.02 7.50 -6.30
N TYR A 343 -17.74 6.43 -7.03
CA TYR A 343 -16.40 5.96 -7.33
C TYR A 343 -16.18 5.91 -8.83
N ILE A 344 -15.02 6.37 -9.27
CA ILE A 344 -14.44 5.94 -10.54
C ILE A 344 -13.58 4.72 -10.24
N VAL A 345 -13.91 3.60 -10.88
CA VAL A 345 -13.20 2.34 -10.75
C VAL A 345 -12.33 2.12 -11.97
N ARG A 346 -11.03 1.98 -11.75
CA ARG A 346 -10.04 1.69 -12.79
C ARG A 346 -9.50 0.29 -12.63
N MET A 347 -9.52 -0.46 -13.72
CA MET A 347 -9.05 -1.84 -13.78
C MET A 347 -7.90 -1.90 -14.79
N LEU A 348 -6.72 -2.34 -14.32
CA LEU A 348 -5.52 -2.48 -15.14
C LEU A 348 -4.97 -3.91 -15.03
N PRO A 349 -4.40 -4.48 -16.11
CA PRO A 349 -3.77 -5.79 -16.02
C PRO A 349 -2.55 -5.75 -15.09
N TYR A 350 -2.40 -6.75 -14.24
CA TYR A 350 -1.25 -6.94 -13.36
C TYR A 350 -0.29 -7.94 -14.01
N ARG A 351 0.98 -7.54 -14.20
CA ARG A 351 2.03 -8.37 -14.81
C ARG A 351 3.08 -8.76 -13.79
N SER A 352 3.55 -10.01 -13.84
CA SER A 352 4.66 -10.47 -13.01
C SER A 352 6.01 -9.99 -13.58
N ILE A 353 7.08 -10.28 -12.83
CA ILE A 353 8.48 -9.98 -13.19
C ILE A 353 8.91 -10.71 -14.48
N ASP A 354 8.27 -11.84 -14.77
CA ASP A 354 8.49 -12.67 -15.96
C ASP A 354 7.55 -12.28 -17.14
N ASP A 355 6.90 -11.11 -17.05
CA ASP A 355 5.96 -10.54 -18.04
C ASP A 355 4.72 -11.41 -18.34
N PHE A 356 4.41 -12.38 -17.47
CA PHE A 356 3.14 -13.11 -17.49
C PHE A 356 2.02 -12.31 -16.83
N ILE A 357 0.78 -12.51 -17.30
CA ILE A 357 -0.42 -11.93 -16.68
C ILE A 357 -0.63 -12.63 -15.34
N ALA A 358 -0.34 -11.91 -14.25
CA ALA A 358 -0.54 -12.40 -12.90
C ALA A 358 -1.96 -12.10 -12.40
N GLY A 359 -2.66 -11.13 -13.00
CA GLY A 359 -4.09 -10.89 -12.76
C GLY A 359 -4.54 -9.46 -13.08
N VAL A 360 -5.30 -8.84 -12.18
CA VAL A 360 -5.85 -7.48 -12.35
C VAL A 360 -5.63 -6.62 -11.09
N VAL A 361 -5.33 -5.35 -11.29
CA VAL A 361 -5.34 -4.31 -10.26
C VAL A 361 -6.60 -3.49 -10.40
N ILE A 362 -7.37 -3.36 -9.32
CA ILE A 362 -8.60 -2.59 -9.29
C ILE A 362 -8.45 -1.45 -8.29
N THR A 363 -8.58 -0.23 -8.78
CA THR A 363 -8.44 1.00 -7.99
C THR A 363 -9.77 1.74 -7.95
N PHE A 364 -10.17 2.19 -6.76
CA PHE A 364 -11.38 2.94 -6.49
C PHE A 364 -11.02 4.37 -6.08
N ILE A 365 -11.48 5.34 -6.87
CA ILE A 365 -11.25 6.77 -6.62
C ILE A 365 -12.58 7.39 -6.21
N ASP A 366 -12.69 7.88 -4.98
CA ASP A 366 -13.86 8.61 -4.52
C ASP A 366 -13.93 9.98 -5.23
N VAL A 367 -14.96 10.16 -6.05
CA VAL A 367 -15.22 11.39 -6.80
C VAL A 367 -16.42 12.18 -6.25
N THR A 368 -16.97 11.75 -5.12
CA THR A 368 -18.21 12.30 -4.56
C THR A 368 -18.15 13.80 -4.37
N ALA A 369 -17.05 14.33 -3.84
CA ALA A 369 -16.88 15.77 -3.62
C ALA A 369 -16.88 16.55 -4.94
N ILE A 370 -16.20 16.02 -5.96
CA ILE A 370 -16.11 16.63 -7.29
C ILE A 370 -17.49 16.62 -7.96
N THR A 371 -18.15 15.47 -8.01
CA THR A 371 -19.45 15.38 -8.69
C THR A 371 -20.53 16.20 -7.99
N ARG A 372 -20.53 16.28 -6.64
CA ARG A 372 -21.44 17.17 -5.90
C ARG A 372 -21.18 18.64 -6.18
N ALA A 373 -19.90 19.04 -6.33
CA ALA A 373 -19.55 20.40 -6.69
C ALA A 373 -20.02 20.75 -8.12
N GLU A 374 -19.83 19.83 -9.08
CA GLU A 374 -20.30 19.99 -10.46
C GLU A 374 -21.83 20.10 -10.54
N GLU A 375 -22.56 19.23 -9.84
CA GLU A 375 -24.02 19.30 -9.75
C GLU A 375 -24.51 20.62 -9.16
N ARG A 376 -23.87 21.07 -8.07
CA ARG A 376 -24.17 22.37 -7.46
C ARG A 376 -23.91 23.52 -8.43
N GLN A 377 -22.78 23.50 -9.14
CA GLN A 377 -22.47 24.52 -10.16
C GLN A 377 -23.51 24.53 -11.28
N ARG A 378 -23.96 23.36 -11.74
CA ARG A 378 -24.98 23.23 -12.78
C ARG A 378 -26.32 23.80 -12.33
N LEU A 379 -26.71 23.57 -11.08
CA LEU A 379 -27.93 24.15 -10.49
C LEU A 379 -27.84 25.69 -10.41
N LEU A 380 -26.70 26.22 -9.94
CA LEU A 380 -26.48 27.68 -9.89
C LEU A 380 -26.51 28.32 -11.28
N LEU A 381 -25.95 27.67 -12.30
CA LEU A 381 -26.02 28.14 -13.68
C LEU A 381 -27.46 28.15 -14.21
N ALA A 382 -28.24 27.11 -13.91
CA ALA A 382 -29.65 27.05 -14.31
C ALA A 382 -30.48 28.16 -13.64
N GLU A 383 -30.23 28.42 -12.35
CA GLU A 383 -30.89 29.51 -11.61
C GLU A 383 -30.48 30.88 -12.15
N LEU A 384 -29.20 31.11 -12.41
CA LEU A 384 -28.70 32.33 -13.02
C LEU A 384 -29.33 32.56 -14.40
N GLN A 385 -29.40 31.53 -15.24
CA GLN A 385 -30.07 31.61 -16.55
C GLN A 385 -31.54 31.99 -16.41
N HIS A 386 -32.24 31.40 -15.44
CA HIS A 386 -33.63 31.76 -15.14
C HIS A 386 -33.74 33.23 -14.71
N ARG A 387 -32.83 33.71 -13.84
CA ARG A 387 -32.79 35.10 -13.40
C ARG A 387 -32.53 36.08 -14.54
N VAL A 388 -31.53 35.82 -15.37
CA VAL A 388 -31.22 36.64 -16.56
C VAL A 388 -32.40 36.72 -17.51
N ARG A 389 -33.08 35.60 -17.78
CA ARG A 389 -34.29 35.57 -18.62
C ARG A 389 -35.42 36.43 -18.04
N ASN A 390 -35.59 36.41 -16.72
CA ASN A 390 -36.59 37.24 -16.03
C ASN A 390 -36.23 38.74 -16.13
N THR A 391 -34.98 39.11 -15.85
CA THR A 391 -34.50 40.50 -15.95
C THR A 391 -34.68 41.05 -17.36
N LEU A 392 -34.30 40.28 -18.39
CA LEU A 392 -34.50 40.68 -19.80
C LEU A 392 -35.98 40.86 -20.16
N SER A 393 -36.87 40.07 -19.55
CA SER A 393 -38.30 40.20 -19.75
C SER A 393 -38.85 41.51 -19.17
N VAL A 394 -38.37 41.91 -17.99
CA VAL A 394 -38.71 43.20 -17.37
C VAL A 394 -38.18 44.36 -18.20
N VAL A 395 -36.90 44.32 -18.61
CA VAL A 395 -36.28 45.34 -19.47
C VAL A 395 -37.06 45.51 -20.78
N ARG A 396 -37.44 44.41 -21.42
CA ARG A 396 -38.27 44.44 -22.64
C ARG A 396 -39.66 45.05 -22.39
N SER A 397 -40.26 44.77 -21.23
CA SER A 397 -41.54 45.37 -20.82
C SER A 397 -41.40 46.88 -20.63
N ILE A 398 -40.36 47.34 -19.94
CA ILE A 398 -40.04 48.77 -19.75
C ILE A 398 -39.89 49.45 -21.12
N ALA A 399 -39.06 48.89 -22.01
CA ALA A 399 -38.84 49.46 -23.34
C ALA A 399 -40.13 49.56 -24.15
N ARG A 400 -40.89 48.46 -24.24
CA ARG A 400 -42.14 48.43 -25.02
C ARG A 400 -43.15 49.45 -24.49
N ARG A 401 -43.39 49.47 -23.18
CA ARG A 401 -44.45 50.33 -22.63
C ARG A 401 -44.01 51.81 -22.56
N SER A 402 -42.72 52.11 -22.42
CA SER A 402 -42.21 53.48 -22.62
C SER A 402 -42.52 53.96 -24.03
N ALA A 403 -42.35 53.12 -25.05
CA ALA A 403 -42.69 53.48 -26.43
C ALA A 403 -44.20 53.72 -26.62
N GLU A 404 -45.05 52.94 -25.95
CA GLU A 404 -46.52 53.11 -26.00
C GLU A 404 -47.01 54.41 -25.32
N SER A 405 -46.28 54.92 -24.31
CA SER A 405 -46.66 56.13 -23.57
C SER A 405 -46.07 57.43 -24.09
N SER A 406 -45.03 57.37 -24.93
CA SER A 406 -44.31 58.55 -25.40
C SER A 406 -44.76 59.00 -26.79
N THR A 407 -44.82 60.32 -26.98
CA THR A 407 -45.25 60.93 -28.25
C THR A 407 -44.07 61.41 -29.11
N THR A 408 -42.90 61.64 -28.51
CA THR A 408 -41.65 62.00 -29.19
C THR A 408 -40.51 61.05 -28.83
N VAL A 409 -39.45 61.06 -29.65
CA VAL A 409 -38.25 60.23 -29.41
C VAL A 409 -37.51 60.69 -28.15
N GLU A 410 -37.46 61.99 -27.90
CA GLU A 410 -36.84 62.59 -26.71
C GLU A 410 -37.60 62.21 -25.44
N GLU A 411 -38.95 62.21 -25.50
CA GLU A 411 -39.80 61.78 -24.40
C GLU A 411 -39.61 60.29 -24.13
N TYR A 412 -39.55 59.47 -25.18
CA TYR A 412 -39.26 58.04 -25.07
C TYR A 412 -37.91 57.75 -24.43
N ALA A 413 -36.84 58.41 -24.91
CA ALA A 413 -35.50 58.23 -24.38
C ALA A 413 -35.43 58.63 -22.90
N SER A 414 -36.04 59.75 -22.53
CA SER A 414 -36.07 60.22 -21.13
C SER A 414 -36.85 59.26 -20.22
N HIS A 415 -38.02 58.77 -20.63
CA HIS A 415 -38.83 57.85 -19.82
C HIS A 415 -38.19 56.46 -19.72
N LEU A 416 -37.59 55.98 -20.81
CA LEU A 416 -36.86 54.71 -20.82
C LEU A 416 -35.65 54.76 -19.88
N ASP A 417 -34.82 55.80 -20.00
CA ASP A 417 -33.62 55.96 -19.17
C ASP A 417 -33.97 56.07 -17.68
N GLY A 418 -34.98 56.89 -17.33
CA GLY A 418 -35.45 57.01 -15.95
C GLY A 418 -35.89 55.67 -15.34
N ARG A 419 -36.69 54.89 -16.08
CA ARG A 419 -37.18 53.58 -15.63
C ARG A 419 -36.08 52.52 -15.55
N LEU A 420 -35.17 52.49 -16.51
CA LEU A 420 -34.02 51.57 -16.49
C LEU A 420 -33.10 51.89 -15.31
N ASN A 421 -32.86 53.16 -15.01
CA ASN A 421 -32.05 53.58 -13.88
C ASN A 421 -32.72 53.21 -12.54
N ALA A 422 -34.04 53.40 -12.41
CA ALA A 422 -34.78 52.94 -11.23
C ALA A 422 -34.67 51.42 -11.04
N PHE A 423 -34.90 50.66 -12.10
CA PHE A 423 -34.76 49.20 -12.08
C PHE A 423 -33.33 48.73 -11.76
N ALA A 424 -32.31 49.41 -12.31
CA ALA A 424 -30.91 49.07 -12.07
C ALA A 424 -30.50 49.29 -10.60
N ARG A 425 -31.00 50.33 -9.93
CA ARG A 425 -30.78 50.55 -8.49
C ARG A 425 -31.37 49.42 -7.66
N THR A 426 -32.62 49.05 -7.91
CA THR A 426 -33.25 47.92 -7.20
C THR A 426 -32.52 46.61 -7.46
N LEU A 427 -32.08 46.35 -8.70
CA LEU A 427 -31.29 45.16 -9.04
C LEU A 427 -29.94 45.12 -8.29
N ALA A 428 -29.30 46.28 -8.11
CA ALA A 428 -28.07 46.39 -7.32
C ALA A 428 -28.30 46.06 -5.84
N LEU A 429 -29.43 46.49 -5.25
CA LEU A 429 -29.82 46.15 -3.88
C LEU A 429 -30.04 44.65 -3.72
N VAL A 430 -30.84 44.05 -4.61
CA VAL A 430 -31.12 42.61 -4.60
C VAL A 430 -29.84 41.78 -4.76
N THR A 431 -28.89 42.25 -5.57
CA THR A 431 -27.65 41.48 -5.82
C THR A 431 -26.68 41.53 -4.64
N ARG A 432 -26.73 42.59 -3.81
CA ARG A 432 -25.92 42.71 -2.60
C ARG A 432 -26.43 41.83 -1.46
N ASP A 433 -27.74 41.70 -1.33
CA ASP A 433 -28.38 40.88 -0.29
C ASP A 433 -29.55 40.06 -0.89
N PRO A 434 -29.25 38.93 -1.58
CA PRO A 434 -30.27 38.12 -2.23
C PRO A 434 -31.24 37.48 -1.25
N GLU A 435 -30.78 37.17 -0.04
CA GLU A 435 -31.55 36.48 0.98
C GLU A 435 -32.27 37.43 1.92
N GLY A 436 -31.79 38.66 2.18
CA GLY A 436 -32.39 39.54 3.17
C GLY A 436 -33.57 40.40 2.69
N GLY A 437 -33.94 40.32 1.41
CA GLY A 437 -35.02 41.13 0.83
C GLY A 437 -34.73 42.64 0.78
N VAL A 438 -35.66 43.41 0.23
CA VAL A 438 -35.46 44.86 -0.01
C VAL A 438 -36.38 45.68 0.88
N ASP A 439 -35.81 46.60 1.66
CA ASP A 439 -36.56 47.47 2.58
C ASP A 439 -37.41 48.50 1.83
N LEU A 440 -38.71 48.54 2.15
CA LEU A 440 -39.66 49.48 1.54
C LEU A 440 -39.30 50.93 1.85
N GLU A 441 -38.86 51.23 3.07
CA GLU A 441 -38.47 52.60 3.43
C GLU A 441 -37.31 53.07 2.56
N TYR A 442 -36.31 52.20 2.37
CA TYR A 442 -35.17 52.48 1.51
C TYR A 442 -35.60 52.72 0.06
N LEU A 443 -36.49 51.88 -0.50
CA LEU A 443 -37.00 52.06 -1.88
C LEU A 443 -37.68 53.42 -2.07
N VAL A 444 -38.49 53.85 -1.11
CA VAL A 444 -39.21 55.13 -1.18
C VAL A 444 -38.25 56.30 -1.06
N VAL A 445 -37.37 56.27 -0.06
CA VAL A 445 -36.42 57.36 0.21
C VAL A 445 -35.43 57.50 -0.94
N GLU A 446 -34.84 56.40 -1.39
CA GLU A 446 -33.86 56.42 -2.49
C GLU A 446 -34.47 57.03 -3.76
N GLU A 447 -35.71 56.67 -4.11
CA GLU A 447 -36.37 57.19 -5.30
C GLU A 447 -36.71 58.68 -5.20
N LEU A 448 -37.18 59.14 -4.03
CA LEU A 448 -37.53 60.55 -3.82
C LEU A 448 -36.29 61.46 -3.71
N LEU A 449 -35.15 60.95 -3.22
CA LEU A 449 -33.89 61.67 -3.18
C LEU A 449 -33.33 61.99 -4.58
N VAL A 450 -33.58 61.13 -5.57
CA VAL A 450 -33.17 61.37 -6.97
C VAL A 450 -33.74 62.68 -7.52
N TYR A 451 -34.90 63.11 -7.02
CA TYR A 451 -35.57 64.35 -7.42
C TYR A 451 -35.33 65.51 -6.44
N ASN A 452 -34.30 65.43 -5.60
CA ASN A 452 -33.90 66.45 -4.62
C ASN A 452 -34.99 66.82 -3.59
N ALA A 453 -35.97 65.95 -3.32
CA ALA A 453 -36.92 66.16 -2.25
C ALA A 453 -36.21 66.04 -0.89
N ARG A 454 -36.14 67.13 -0.12
CA ARG A 454 -35.49 67.13 1.20
C ARG A 454 -36.43 66.60 2.28
N GLU A 455 -35.95 65.62 3.04
CA GLU A 455 -36.65 65.05 4.18
C GLU A 455 -36.91 66.14 5.25
N GLY A 456 -38.15 66.24 5.72
CA GLY A 456 -38.59 67.26 6.69
C GLY A 456 -39.02 68.60 6.07
N GLU A 457 -38.72 68.85 4.78
CA GLU A 457 -39.16 70.05 4.05
C GLU A 457 -40.27 69.73 3.04
N GLN A 458 -39.96 68.85 2.07
CA GLN A 458 -40.87 68.49 0.97
C GLN A 458 -41.29 67.02 0.99
N MET A 459 -40.67 66.21 1.86
CA MET A 459 -40.98 64.78 1.97
C MET A 459 -41.10 64.35 3.44
N ARG A 460 -42.09 63.51 3.73
CA ARG A 460 -42.20 62.74 4.96
C ARG A 460 -42.46 61.27 4.61
N VAL A 461 -41.62 60.37 5.13
CA VAL A 461 -41.74 58.92 4.95
C VAL A 461 -41.89 58.29 6.34
N SER A 462 -42.87 57.39 6.54
CA SER A 462 -43.04 56.71 7.83
C SER A 462 -43.84 55.42 7.74
N GLY A 463 -43.36 54.36 8.36
CA GLY A 463 -44.12 53.12 8.53
C GLY A 463 -43.31 52.04 9.26
N PRO A 464 -43.91 50.87 9.54
CA PRO A 464 -43.19 49.74 10.13
C PRO A 464 -42.15 49.17 9.16
N LYS A 465 -41.13 48.48 9.68
CA LYS A 465 -40.12 47.81 8.84
C LYS A 465 -40.79 46.70 8.01
N VAL A 466 -40.78 46.86 6.69
CA VAL A 466 -41.36 45.92 5.73
C VAL A 466 -40.34 45.66 4.64
N ARG A 467 -40.06 44.38 4.37
CA ARG A 467 -39.13 43.98 3.31
C ARG A 467 -39.85 43.21 2.22
N PHE A 468 -39.63 43.58 0.98
CA PHE A 468 -40.13 42.85 -0.18
C PHE A 468 -39.19 41.71 -0.56
N GLN A 469 -39.76 40.63 -1.09
CA GLN A 469 -38.98 39.66 -1.86
C GLN A 469 -38.38 40.36 -3.09
N PRO A 470 -37.19 39.96 -3.57
CA PRO A 470 -36.53 40.55 -4.72
C PRO A 470 -37.43 40.89 -5.92
N LYS A 471 -38.22 39.91 -6.36
CA LYS A 471 -39.12 40.08 -7.52
C LYS A 471 -40.22 41.10 -7.26
N ALA A 472 -40.75 41.16 -6.03
CA ALA A 472 -41.78 42.11 -5.67
C ALA A 472 -41.22 43.53 -5.50
N ALA A 473 -40.00 43.65 -4.98
CA ALA A 473 -39.28 44.91 -4.87
C ALA A 473 -39.07 45.57 -6.23
N GLU A 474 -38.70 44.79 -7.26
CA GLU A 474 -38.53 45.27 -8.64
C GLU A 474 -39.81 45.93 -9.19
N THR A 475 -40.95 45.26 -9.07
CA THR A 475 -42.23 45.81 -9.57
C THR A 475 -42.70 47.00 -8.73
N PHE A 476 -42.55 46.94 -7.40
CA PHE A 476 -43.00 48.02 -6.52
C PHE A 476 -42.11 49.27 -6.62
N ALA A 477 -40.80 49.12 -6.86
CA ALA A 477 -39.89 50.22 -7.12
C ALA A 477 -40.29 51.00 -8.39
N LEU A 478 -40.70 50.30 -9.45
CA LEU A 478 -41.26 50.95 -10.64
C LEU A 478 -42.54 51.73 -10.31
N ALA A 479 -43.41 51.22 -9.42
CA ALA A 479 -44.63 51.92 -9.01
C ALA A 479 -44.30 53.22 -8.26
N ILE A 480 -43.32 53.19 -7.34
CA ILE A 480 -42.81 54.37 -6.64
C ILE A 480 -42.20 55.37 -7.63
N HIS A 481 -41.40 54.89 -8.59
CA HIS A 481 -40.82 55.73 -9.66
C HIS A 481 -41.90 56.47 -10.45
N GLU A 482 -42.99 55.79 -10.84
CA GLU A 482 -44.10 56.44 -11.55
C GLU A 482 -44.83 57.47 -10.68
N LEU A 483 -45.03 57.20 -9.39
CA LEU A 483 -45.61 58.18 -8.47
C LEU A 483 -44.71 59.41 -8.30
N ALA A 484 -43.40 59.21 -8.09
CA ALA A 484 -42.43 60.28 -7.92
C ALA A 484 -42.30 61.16 -9.18
N THR A 485 -42.21 60.53 -10.36
CA THR A 485 -42.14 61.26 -11.64
C THR A 485 -43.42 62.03 -11.95
N ASN A 486 -44.60 61.48 -11.61
CA ASN A 486 -45.86 62.20 -11.75
C ASN A 486 -45.95 63.39 -10.79
N ALA A 487 -45.50 63.22 -9.54
CA ALA A 487 -45.44 64.31 -8.58
C ALA A 487 -44.54 65.46 -9.08
N LEU A 488 -43.41 65.15 -9.74
CA LEU A 488 -42.51 66.14 -10.33
C LEU A 488 -43.11 66.85 -11.54
N LYS A 489 -43.74 66.10 -12.46
CA LYS A 489 -44.24 66.64 -13.73
C LYS A 489 -45.58 67.37 -13.60
N TYR A 490 -46.48 66.84 -12.77
CA TYR A 490 -47.89 67.23 -12.74
C TYR A 490 -48.43 67.48 -11.34
N GLY A 491 -47.67 67.17 -10.29
CA GLY A 491 -48.15 67.13 -8.92
C GLY A 491 -47.35 68.00 -7.95
N ALA A 492 -47.24 67.56 -6.69
CA ALA A 492 -46.67 68.37 -5.62
C ALA A 492 -45.25 68.88 -5.92
N LEU A 493 -44.34 68.01 -6.36
CA LEU A 493 -42.92 68.36 -6.55
C LEU A 493 -42.67 69.31 -7.73
N SER A 494 -43.67 69.61 -8.56
CA SER A 494 -43.57 70.65 -9.59
C SER A 494 -43.55 72.06 -8.99
N GLN A 495 -43.88 72.23 -7.70
CA GLN A 495 -43.96 73.51 -7.00
C GLN A 495 -43.03 73.53 -5.77
N PRO A 496 -42.37 74.66 -5.44
CA PRO A 496 -41.53 74.76 -4.24
C PRO A 496 -42.28 74.53 -2.92
N SER A 497 -43.58 74.83 -2.88
CA SER A 497 -44.46 74.59 -1.72
C SER A 497 -44.98 73.15 -1.62
N GLY A 498 -44.68 72.32 -2.61
CA GLY A 498 -45.12 70.95 -2.70
C GLY A 498 -44.59 70.08 -1.59
N ARG A 499 -45.46 69.21 -1.06
CA ARG A 499 -45.10 68.21 -0.06
C ARG A 499 -45.67 66.84 -0.42
N ILE A 500 -44.87 65.81 -0.21
CA ILE A 500 -45.27 64.41 -0.30
C ILE A 500 -45.22 63.80 1.10
N GLU A 501 -46.30 63.14 1.49
CA GLU A 501 -46.35 62.28 2.67
C GLU A 501 -46.59 60.84 2.21
N VAL A 502 -45.63 59.97 2.49
CA VAL A 502 -45.69 58.54 2.22
C VAL A 502 -45.77 57.81 3.54
N THR A 503 -46.86 57.10 3.78
CA THR A 503 -47.05 56.33 5.00
C THR A 503 -47.52 54.92 4.70
N TRP A 504 -47.10 53.93 5.47
CA TRP A 504 -47.68 52.60 5.37
C TRP A 504 -47.94 51.98 6.74
N ARG A 505 -48.88 51.03 6.78
CA ARG A 505 -49.26 50.28 7.97
C ARG A 505 -49.59 48.83 7.60
N LEU A 506 -49.50 47.95 8.58
CA LEU A 506 -50.01 46.59 8.47
C LEU A 506 -51.43 46.55 9.07
N ASP A 507 -52.39 46.08 8.29
CA ASP A 507 -53.79 45.93 8.68
C ASP A 507 -54.07 44.44 8.92
N GLU A 508 -54.27 44.05 10.18
CA GLU A 508 -54.51 42.66 10.59
C GLU A 508 -56.00 42.29 10.62
N SER A 509 -56.88 43.15 10.09
CA SER A 509 -58.33 42.91 10.09
C SER A 509 -58.80 41.84 9.10
N THR A 510 -57.91 41.39 8.20
CA THR A 510 -58.16 40.37 7.17
C THR A 510 -57.45 39.05 7.49
N GLU A 511 -57.92 37.93 6.91
CA GLU A 511 -57.41 36.58 7.19
C GLU A 511 -55.91 36.40 6.84
N ALA A 512 -55.42 37.19 5.88
CA ALA A 512 -54.00 37.46 5.70
C ALA A 512 -53.80 38.97 5.86
N ALA A 513 -52.99 39.40 6.84
CA ALA A 513 -52.78 40.82 7.10
C ALA A 513 -52.33 41.57 5.82
N ASP A 514 -52.80 42.79 5.62
CA ASP A 514 -52.57 43.59 4.42
C ASP A 514 -51.56 44.70 4.68
N LEU A 515 -50.62 44.93 3.76
CA LEU A 515 -49.87 46.17 3.70
C LEU A 515 -50.75 47.25 3.07
N VAL A 516 -51.02 48.31 3.81
CA VAL A 516 -51.70 49.51 3.30
C VAL A 516 -50.65 50.60 3.12
N PHE A 517 -50.34 50.93 1.87
CA PHE A 517 -49.40 51.98 1.47
C PHE A 517 -50.17 53.20 0.97
N ASP A 518 -49.92 54.36 1.57
CA ASP A 518 -50.55 55.63 1.27
C ASP A 518 -49.52 56.64 0.77
N TRP A 519 -49.79 57.20 -0.40
CA TRP A 519 -49.06 58.31 -1.01
C TRP A 519 -49.96 59.53 -1.08
N ARG A 520 -49.55 60.64 -0.46
CA ARG A 520 -50.33 61.88 -0.41
C ARG A 520 -49.51 63.06 -0.88
N GLU A 521 -50.02 63.77 -1.86
CA GLU A 521 -49.46 65.00 -2.40
C GLU A 521 -50.26 66.20 -1.93
N ARG A 522 -49.57 67.28 -1.54
CA ARG A 522 -50.17 68.55 -1.13
C ARG A 522 -49.35 69.74 -1.62
N GLY A 523 -49.99 70.90 -1.73
CA GLY A 523 -49.31 72.16 -2.05
C GLY A 523 -48.76 72.24 -3.47
N GLY A 524 -49.21 71.34 -4.35
CA GLY A 524 -48.96 71.34 -5.79
C GLY A 524 -50.06 72.05 -6.58
N PRO A 525 -50.00 71.99 -7.93
CA PRO A 525 -51.05 72.52 -8.79
C PRO A 525 -52.36 71.74 -8.61
N GLN A 526 -53.48 72.33 -9.04
CA GLN A 526 -54.77 71.65 -9.01
C GLN A 526 -54.72 70.40 -9.92
N VAL A 527 -54.89 69.22 -9.32
CA VAL A 527 -54.91 67.95 -10.05
C VAL A 527 -56.33 67.59 -10.48
N ALA A 528 -56.45 67.03 -11.68
CA ALA A 528 -57.67 66.44 -12.22
C ALA A 528 -57.35 65.04 -12.78
N PRO A 529 -58.34 64.14 -12.88
CA PRO A 529 -58.15 62.83 -13.48
C PRO A 529 -57.58 62.97 -14.90
N PRO A 530 -56.51 62.23 -15.24
CA PRO A 530 -55.88 62.38 -16.55
C PRO A 530 -56.82 61.89 -17.67
N PRO A 531 -56.88 62.58 -18.83
CA PRO A 531 -57.76 62.21 -19.93
C PRO A 531 -57.36 60.91 -20.64
N ARG A 532 -56.12 60.44 -20.41
CA ARG A 532 -55.61 59.15 -20.90
C ARG A 532 -54.94 58.40 -19.75
N LYS A 533 -55.20 57.10 -19.64
CA LYS A 533 -54.47 56.22 -18.73
C LYS A 533 -53.11 55.90 -19.34
N GLY A 534 -52.04 56.44 -18.76
CA GLY A 534 -50.66 56.18 -19.18
C GLY A 534 -50.06 54.95 -18.50
N PHE A 535 -48.77 54.73 -18.73
CA PHE A 535 -48.01 53.61 -18.15
C PHE A 535 -48.17 53.52 -16.63
N GLY A 536 -48.03 54.65 -15.92
CA GLY A 536 -48.05 54.70 -14.45
C GLY A 536 -49.38 54.25 -13.87
N THR A 537 -50.50 54.72 -14.45
CA THR A 537 -51.84 54.30 -14.04
C THR A 537 -52.07 52.81 -14.29
N GLU A 538 -51.60 52.28 -15.43
CA GLU A 538 -51.74 50.84 -15.71
C GLU A 538 -50.81 49.96 -14.85
N LEU A 539 -49.59 50.42 -14.52
CA LEU A 539 -48.71 49.71 -13.59
C LEU A 539 -49.37 49.61 -12.22
N LEU A 540 -49.86 50.76 -11.72
CA LEU A 540 -50.51 50.87 -10.42
C LEU A 540 -51.82 50.08 -10.35
N GLU A 541 -52.69 50.17 -11.35
CA GLU A 541 -54.02 49.52 -11.30
C GLU A 541 -54.02 48.06 -11.77
N ARG A 542 -53.23 47.67 -12.79
CA ARG A 542 -53.32 46.33 -13.41
C ARG A 542 -52.15 45.43 -13.03
N THR A 543 -50.92 45.94 -13.05
CA THR A 543 -49.74 45.09 -12.77
C THR A 543 -49.67 44.73 -11.29
N LEU A 544 -49.87 45.69 -10.37
CA LEU A 544 -49.91 45.41 -8.93
C LEU A 544 -51.09 44.48 -8.56
N ALA A 545 -52.25 44.65 -9.21
CA ALA A 545 -53.39 43.78 -9.02
C ALA A 545 -53.13 42.34 -9.49
N PHE A 546 -52.43 42.16 -10.62
CA PHE A 546 -52.11 40.83 -11.14
C PHE A 546 -50.98 40.15 -10.35
N GLU A 547 -49.88 40.86 -10.08
CA GLU A 547 -48.69 40.27 -9.46
C GLU A 547 -48.84 40.09 -7.95
N PHE A 548 -49.51 41.03 -7.27
CA PHE A 548 -49.61 41.03 -5.80
C PHE A 548 -51.00 40.73 -5.28
N LYS A 549 -51.99 40.52 -6.17
CA LYS A 549 -53.42 40.51 -5.79
C LYS A 549 -53.83 41.78 -5.03
N GLY A 550 -53.12 42.88 -5.30
CA GLY A 550 -53.32 44.15 -4.63
C GLY A 550 -54.50 44.94 -5.21
N GLN A 551 -54.90 45.97 -4.48
CA GLN A 551 -55.90 46.94 -4.92
C GLN A 551 -55.32 48.34 -4.83
N THR A 552 -55.48 49.13 -5.90
CA THR A 552 -54.99 50.51 -5.94
C THR A 552 -56.15 51.47 -6.19
N THR A 553 -56.24 52.49 -5.36
CA THR A 553 -57.24 53.56 -5.46
C THR A 553 -56.53 54.89 -5.61
N MET A 554 -56.90 55.67 -6.63
CA MET A 554 -56.37 57.03 -6.86
C MET A 554 -57.49 58.06 -6.73
N ALA A 555 -57.31 59.04 -5.85
CA ALA A 555 -58.21 60.16 -5.64
C ALA A 555 -57.51 61.47 -6.05
N PHE A 556 -58.02 62.11 -7.09
CA PHE A 556 -57.53 63.39 -7.61
C PHE A 556 -58.29 64.54 -6.93
N ASN A 557 -57.81 65.00 -5.78
CA ASN A 557 -58.43 66.09 -5.05
C ASN A 557 -57.86 67.43 -5.51
N PRO A 558 -58.61 68.55 -5.45
CA PRO A 558 -58.09 69.87 -5.84
C PRO A 558 -56.81 70.28 -5.09
N GLY A 559 -56.58 69.75 -3.89
CA GLY A 559 -55.39 69.99 -3.07
C GLY A 559 -54.19 69.07 -3.34
N GLY A 560 -54.32 68.07 -4.23
CA GLY A 560 -53.27 67.12 -4.60
C GLY A 560 -53.77 65.67 -4.74
N LEU A 561 -52.90 64.80 -5.25
CA LEU A 561 -53.18 63.38 -5.45
C LEU A 561 -53.11 62.60 -4.12
N GLN A 562 -54.07 61.69 -3.91
CA GLN A 562 -53.95 60.63 -2.91
C GLN A 562 -54.02 59.27 -3.61
N CYS A 563 -53.01 58.44 -3.44
CA CYS A 563 -52.95 57.07 -3.95
C CYS A 563 -52.82 56.11 -2.77
N THR A 564 -53.72 55.13 -2.69
CA THR A 564 -53.70 54.08 -1.67
C THR A 564 -53.54 52.73 -2.36
N ILE A 565 -52.54 51.96 -1.97
CA ILE A 565 -52.21 50.64 -2.49
C ILE A 565 -52.32 49.64 -1.34
N ILE A 566 -53.18 48.63 -1.49
CA ILE A 566 -53.40 47.56 -0.51
C ILE A 566 -52.83 46.27 -1.09
N ILE A 567 -51.93 45.61 -0.37
CA ILE A 567 -51.28 44.37 -0.81
C ILE A 567 -51.37 43.30 0.29
N PRO A 568 -51.97 42.13 0.01
CA PRO A 568 -51.97 41.02 0.95
C PRO A 568 -50.57 40.52 1.28
N LEU A 569 -50.26 40.37 2.58
CA LEU A 569 -49.00 39.79 3.01
C LEU A 569 -48.95 38.32 2.59
N SER A 570 -47.93 37.97 1.82
CA SER A 570 -47.67 36.59 1.42
C SER A 570 -46.17 36.34 1.40
N LYS A 571 -45.75 35.09 1.66
CA LYS A 571 -44.34 34.68 1.56
C LYS A 571 -43.74 34.87 0.15
N ARG A 572 -44.59 35.01 -0.88
CA ARG A 572 -44.16 35.29 -2.26
C ARG A 572 -43.87 36.77 -2.49
N THR A 573 -44.49 37.66 -1.73
CA THR A 573 -44.41 39.11 -1.91
C THR A 573 -43.45 39.75 -0.91
N PHE A 574 -43.50 39.31 0.35
CA PHE A 574 -42.72 39.90 1.43
C PHE A 574 -41.65 38.93 1.92
N HIS A 575 -40.47 39.49 2.13
CA HIS A 575 -39.41 38.85 2.86
C HIS A 575 -39.78 38.97 4.33
N THR A 576 -39.82 37.86 5.08
CA THR A 576 -40.25 37.87 6.47
C THR A 576 -39.02 38.08 7.35
N PRO A 577 -38.69 39.29 7.84
CA PRO A 577 -37.96 39.37 9.08
C PRO A 577 -38.91 38.89 10.19
N SER A 578 -38.39 38.07 11.10
CA SER A 578 -39.03 37.81 12.39
C SER A 578 -39.69 39.09 12.90
N LEU A 579 -40.94 39.01 13.35
CA LEU A 579 -41.39 39.81 14.49
C LEU A 579 -40.39 39.47 15.61
N ALA A 580 -39.27 40.19 15.69
CA ALA A 580 -38.26 39.95 16.70
C ALA A 580 -38.57 40.86 17.89
N ASP A 581 -38.84 40.17 18.99
CA ASP A 581 -38.83 40.55 20.42
C ASP A 581 -39.80 41.63 20.93
#